data_AF-A0A348AJ01-F1
#
_entry.id   AF-A0A348AJ01-F1
#
_cell.length_a   1.000
_cell.length_b   1.000
_cell.length_c   1.000
_cell.angle_alpha   90.00
_cell.angle_beta   90.00
_cell.angle_gamma   90.00
#
_symmetry.space_group_name_H-M   'P 1'
#
loop_
_entity.id
_entity.type
_entity.pdbx_description
1 polymer ?
#
loop_
_entity_poly.entity_id
_entity_poly.type
_entity_poly.pdbx_seq_one_letter_code
_entity_poly.pdbx_strand_id
1 'polypeptide(L)'
;MARQGVFQQSGDIIDYLNSGESVITAGQVVPLTSRIGFAVDDIAPGAIGGVVVKGVFNNVPADNSVAFNVGDPLYWDATAGEVTKTSTNNTPAGWSVAAKAQADTIVVVQIEDPLPVGTVTQQPAQDDSTAATIADLKTDFNALLAKLRSAGIIG
;
A
#
# COMPACT_ATOMS: atom_id res chain seq x y z
N MET A 1 25.63 -28.92 6.68
CA MET A 1 25.14 -27.58 7.03
C MET A 1 24.07 -27.21 6.02
N ALA A 2 22.79 -27.14 6.43
CA ALA A 2 21.73 -26.72 5.53
C ALA A 2 21.98 -25.25 5.15
N ARG A 3 22.08 -24.98 3.85
CA ARG A 3 22.16 -23.63 3.31
C ARG A 3 20.88 -22.90 3.72
N GLN A 4 21.01 -21.92 4.62
CA GLN A 4 19.88 -21.19 5.23
C GLN A 4 19.08 -20.36 4.21
N GLY A 5 19.64 -20.09 3.04
CA GLY A 5 18.97 -19.52 1.89
C GLY A 5 19.73 -19.88 0.61
N VAL A 6 18.99 -20.13 -0.46
CA VAL A 6 19.54 -20.26 -1.82
C VAL A 6 19.05 -19.05 -2.59
N PHE A 7 19.95 -18.33 -3.23
CA PHE A 7 19.57 -17.26 -4.14
C PHE A 7 18.70 -17.87 -5.25
N GLN A 8 17.44 -17.45 -5.33
CA GLN A 8 16.49 -17.98 -6.31
C GLN A 8 16.28 -16.98 -7.45
N GLN A 9 16.04 -15.70 -7.16
CA GLN A 9 16.02 -14.63 -8.16
C GLN A 9 16.27 -13.24 -7.55
N SER A 10 16.63 -12.28 -8.41
CA SER A 10 16.54 -10.85 -8.09
C SER A 10 15.08 -10.55 -7.76
N GLY A 11 14.77 -10.17 -6.52
CA GLY A 11 13.41 -9.96 -6.01
C GLY A 11 12.60 -8.83 -6.68
N ASP A 12 13.02 -8.38 -7.86
CA ASP A 12 12.34 -7.43 -8.72
C ASP A 12 11.09 -8.06 -9.37
N ILE A 13 11.17 -9.36 -9.68
CA ILE A 13 10.07 -10.21 -10.13
C ILE A 13 9.93 -11.32 -9.10
N ILE A 14 8.72 -11.58 -8.63
CA ILE A 14 8.41 -12.71 -7.75
C ILE A 14 7.57 -13.74 -8.50
N ASP A 15 7.82 -15.02 -8.21
CA ASP A 15 6.94 -16.10 -8.63
C ASP A 15 5.68 -16.06 -7.74
N TYR A 16 4.55 -15.66 -8.32
CA TYR A 16 3.27 -15.58 -7.64
C TYR A 16 2.36 -16.72 -8.09
N LEU A 17 1.88 -17.52 -7.12
CA LEU A 17 0.86 -18.53 -7.37
C LEU A 17 -0.51 -17.87 -7.36
N ASN A 18 -1.23 -17.91 -8.48
CA ASN A 18 -2.62 -17.48 -8.51
C ASN A 18 -3.50 -18.54 -7.83
N SER A 19 -3.82 -18.31 -6.55
CA SER A 19 -4.75 -19.16 -5.79
C SER A 19 -6.23 -18.81 -6.01
N GLY A 20 -6.53 -17.81 -6.85
CA GLY A 20 -7.88 -17.41 -7.21
C GLY A 20 -8.50 -18.29 -8.30
N GLU A 21 -9.77 -18.03 -8.61
CA GLU A 21 -10.50 -18.72 -9.68
C GLU A 21 -10.48 -17.97 -11.02
N SER A 22 -10.01 -16.71 -11.03
CA SER A 22 -9.93 -15.88 -12.23
C SER A 22 -8.50 -15.78 -12.76
N VAL A 23 -8.35 -15.71 -14.08
CA VAL A 23 -7.07 -15.44 -14.74
C VAL A 23 -6.61 -14.04 -14.35
N ILE A 24 -5.38 -13.92 -13.87
CA ILE A 24 -4.74 -12.61 -13.68
C ILE A 24 -4.12 -12.25 -15.02
N THR A 25 -4.62 -11.21 -15.67
CA THR A 25 -4.10 -10.80 -16.99
C THR A 25 -2.78 -10.06 -16.85
N ALA A 26 -1.91 -10.15 -17.87
CA ALA A 26 -0.70 -9.35 -17.95
C ALA A 26 -1.02 -7.84 -17.78
N GLY A 27 -0.30 -7.18 -16.89
CA GLY A 27 -0.54 -5.78 -16.50
C GLY A 27 -1.59 -5.57 -15.41
N GLN A 28 -2.25 -6.62 -14.91
CA GLN A 28 -3.18 -6.50 -13.80
C GLN A 28 -2.43 -6.31 -12.47
N VAL A 29 -2.96 -5.46 -11.61
CA VAL A 29 -2.46 -5.26 -10.26
C VAL A 29 -2.81 -6.46 -9.39
N VAL A 30 -1.77 -7.04 -8.80
CA VAL A 30 -1.86 -8.11 -7.79
C VAL A 30 -1.60 -7.46 -6.42
N PRO A 31 -2.63 -7.26 -5.59
CA PRO A 31 -2.44 -6.77 -4.23
C PRO A 31 -1.81 -7.88 -3.37
N LEU A 32 -0.61 -7.63 -2.84
CA LEU A 32 0.01 -8.46 -1.80
C LEU A 32 -0.30 -7.86 -0.42
N THR A 33 0.03 -8.58 0.65
CA THR A 33 -0.28 -8.18 2.03
C THR A 33 0.34 -6.83 2.43
N SER A 34 1.52 -6.49 1.91
CA SER A 34 2.27 -5.29 2.32
C SER A 34 2.67 -4.37 1.18
N ARG A 35 2.34 -4.72 -0.07
CA ARG A 35 2.68 -3.97 -1.28
C ARG A 35 1.84 -4.47 -2.44
N ILE A 36 1.82 -3.74 -3.55
CA ILE A 36 1.25 -4.26 -4.80
C ILE A 36 2.37 -4.74 -5.74
N GLY A 37 1.99 -5.56 -6.71
CA GLY A 37 2.81 -5.85 -7.88
C GLY A 37 1.95 -5.89 -9.13
N PHE A 38 2.59 -5.96 -10.29
CA PHE A 38 1.93 -6.11 -11.58
C PHE A 38 2.30 -7.44 -12.21
N ALA A 39 1.31 -8.17 -12.71
CA ALA A 39 1.55 -9.40 -13.46
C ALA A 39 2.28 -9.10 -14.77
N VAL A 40 3.35 -9.84 -15.06
CA VAL A 40 4.13 -9.72 -16.31
C VAL A 40 3.49 -10.52 -17.44
N ASP A 41 2.88 -11.65 -17.08
CA ASP A 41 2.26 -12.61 -17.98
C ASP A 41 0.86 -12.97 -17.48
N ASP A 42 0.06 -13.56 -18.37
CA ASP A 42 -1.26 -14.07 -18.01
C ASP A 42 -1.12 -15.29 -17.07
N ILE A 43 -1.55 -15.13 -15.81
CA ILE A 43 -1.48 -16.17 -14.78
C ILE A 43 -2.83 -16.85 -14.65
N ALA A 44 -2.95 -18.03 -15.25
CA ALA A 44 -4.13 -18.88 -15.10
C ALA A 44 -4.36 -19.27 -13.61
N PRO A 45 -5.61 -19.54 -13.19
CA PRO A 45 -5.89 -20.03 -11.84
C PRO A 45 -5.12 -21.33 -11.57
N GLY A 46 -4.41 -21.39 -10.45
CA GLY A 46 -3.53 -22.50 -10.06
C GLY A 46 -2.15 -22.51 -10.73
N ALA A 47 -1.84 -21.56 -11.62
CA ALA A 47 -0.53 -21.43 -12.23
C ALA A 47 0.37 -20.45 -11.46
N ILE A 48 1.68 -20.62 -11.63
CA ILE A 48 2.70 -19.69 -11.15
C ILE A 48 3.03 -18.75 -12.29
N GLY A 49 2.99 -17.45 -12.04
CA GLY A 49 3.42 -16.44 -13.00
C GLY A 49 4.27 -15.35 -12.35
N GLY A 50 4.98 -14.60 -13.18
CA GLY A 50 5.86 -13.53 -12.73
C GLY A 50 5.07 -12.27 -12.36
N VAL A 51 5.31 -11.75 -11.16
CA VAL A 51 4.77 -10.46 -10.71
C VAL A 51 5.93 -9.52 -10.44
N VAL A 52 6.01 -8.40 -11.18
CA VAL A 52 6.99 -7.35 -10.90
C VAL A 52 6.52 -6.55 -9.69
N VAL A 53 7.39 -6.47 -8.68
CA VAL A 53 7.15 -5.73 -7.43
C VAL A 53 8.04 -4.50 -7.31
N LYS A 54 8.82 -4.19 -8.36
CA LYS A 54 9.68 -3.01 -8.40
C LYS A 54 9.77 -2.44 -9.81
N GLY A 55 9.40 -1.18 -9.98
CA GLY A 55 9.44 -0.49 -11.27
C GLY A 55 8.47 0.68 -11.35
N VAL A 56 8.54 1.40 -12.47
CA VAL A 56 7.59 2.46 -12.81
C VAL A 56 6.56 1.89 -13.77
N PHE A 57 5.29 1.94 -13.37
CA PHE A 57 4.16 1.47 -14.13
C PHE A 57 3.33 2.65 -14.62
N ASN A 58 3.08 2.67 -15.92
CA ASN A 58 2.21 3.64 -16.57
C ASN A 58 0.80 3.05 -16.75
N ASN A 59 -0.19 3.91 -17.01
CA ASN A 59 -1.59 3.54 -17.27
C ASN A 59 -2.29 2.80 -16.12
N VAL A 60 -1.92 3.11 -14.87
CA VAL A 60 -2.58 2.52 -13.70
C VAL A 60 -3.90 3.27 -13.46
N PRO A 61 -5.04 2.58 -13.33
CA PRO A 61 -6.32 3.23 -13.03
C PRO A 61 -6.24 3.94 -11.68
N ALA A 62 -6.71 5.18 -11.63
CA ALA A 62 -6.62 6.03 -10.45
C ALA A 62 -7.88 6.86 -10.26
N ASP A 63 -8.17 7.11 -8.99
CA ASP A 63 -9.32 7.85 -8.50
C ASP A 63 -9.39 9.23 -9.18
N ASN A 64 -10.52 9.48 -9.87
CA ASN A 64 -10.80 10.71 -10.61
C ASN A 64 -11.49 11.79 -9.75
N SER A 65 -11.59 11.56 -8.44
CA SER A 65 -12.09 12.56 -7.50
C SER A 65 -10.98 13.45 -6.94
N VAL A 66 -9.71 13.04 -7.08
CA VAL A 66 -8.55 13.71 -6.50
C VAL A 66 -7.41 13.91 -7.52
N ALA A 67 -6.74 15.06 -7.45
CA ALA A 67 -5.50 15.30 -8.18
C ALA A 67 -4.32 14.69 -7.42
N PHE A 68 -3.35 14.13 -8.15
CA PHE A 68 -2.13 13.59 -7.56
C PHE A 68 -0.95 14.44 -7.98
N ASN A 69 -0.09 14.77 -7.01
CA ASN A 69 1.16 15.45 -7.26
C ASN A 69 2.29 14.43 -7.29
N VAL A 70 3.37 14.78 -8.01
CA VAL A 70 4.59 13.97 -8.00
C VAL A 70 5.10 13.83 -6.57
N GLY A 71 5.37 12.60 -6.14
CA GLY A 71 5.82 12.25 -4.79
C GLY A 71 4.70 11.92 -3.80
N ASP A 72 3.43 12.02 -4.18
CA ASP A 72 2.34 11.65 -3.29
C ASP A 72 2.32 10.14 -3.01
N PRO A 73 2.12 9.71 -1.73
CA PRO A 73 1.94 8.30 -1.41
C PRO A 73 0.61 7.82 -2.00
N LEU A 74 0.69 6.66 -2.65
CA LEU A 74 -0.42 6.03 -3.36
C LEU A 74 -0.81 4.73 -2.67
N TYR A 75 -2.10 4.43 -2.69
CA TYR A 75 -2.67 3.22 -2.14
C TYR A 75 -3.61 2.59 -3.17
N TRP A 76 -3.59 1.27 -3.28
CA TRP A 76 -4.47 0.51 -4.15
C TRP A 76 -5.72 0.12 -3.39
N ASP A 77 -6.87 0.55 -3.91
CA ASP A 77 -8.18 0.10 -3.47
C ASP A 77 -8.57 -1.14 -4.29
N ALA A 78 -8.50 -2.31 -3.65
CA ALA A 78 -8.88 -3.58 -4.29
C ALA A 78 -10.38 -3.70 -4.56
N THR A 79 -11.21 -2.89 -3.91
CA THR A 79 -12.67 -2.87 -4.07
C THR A 79 -13.05 -2.06 -5.30
N ALA A 80 -12.46 -0.87 -5.44
CA ALA A 80 -12.69 0.01 -6.60
C ALA A 80 -11.86 -0.41 -7.82
N GLY A 81 -10.72 -1.08 -7.61
CA GLY A 81 -9.77 -1.40 -8.67
C GLY A 81 -8.98 -0.17 -9.14
N GLU A 82 -8.76 0.79 -8.25
CA GLU A 82 -8.18 2.09 -8.55
C GLU A 82 -7.14 2.49 -7.49
N VAL A 83 -6.19 3.32 -7.90
CA VAL A 83 -5.25 3.97 -6.99
C VAL A 83 -5.88 5.20 -6.36
N THR A 84 -5.81 5.30 -5.04
CA THR A 84 -6.29 6.43 -4.23
C THR A 84 -5.18 6.98 -3.33
N LYS A 85 -5.36 8.19 -2.79
CA LYS A 85 -4.50 8.75 -1.72
C LYS A 85 -4.92 8.26 -0.33
N THR A 86 -6.01 7.52 -0.25
CA THR A 86 -6.58 7.03 1.01
C THR A 86 -5.81 5.82 1.52
N SER A 87 -5.13 5.98 2.66
CA SER A 87 -4.36 4.90 3.31
C SER A 87 -5.21 3.87 4.05
N THR A 88 -6.41 4.26 4.48
CA THR A 88 -7.26 3.42 5.35
C THR A 88 -7.77 2.20 4.57
N ASN A 89 -7.47 0.99 5.08
CA ASN A 89 -7.87 -0.30 4.51
C ASN A 89 -7.37 -0.59 3.08
N ASN A 90 -6.41 0.17 2.56
CA ASN A 90 -5.89 0.02 1.21
C ASN A 90 -4.42 -0.42 1.22
N THR A 91 -4.01 -1.16 0.18
CA THR A 91 -2.65 -1.68 0.08
C THR A 91 -1.70 -0.59 -0.40
N PRO A 92 -0.55 -0.34 0.24
CA PRO A 92 0.40 0.67 -0.23
C PRO A 92 0.89 0.33 -1.65
N ALA A 93 0.69 1.28 -2.55
CA ALA A 93 0.96 1.16 -3.98
C ALA A 93 2.27 1.83 -4.41
N GLY A 94 2.99 2.50 -3.51
CA GLY A 94 4.19 3.27 -3.80
C GLY A 94 3.88 4.77 -3.87
N TRP A 95 4.44 5.47 -4.85
CA TRP A 95 4.26 6.92 -5.00
C TRP A 95 4.08 7.35 -6.46
N SER A 96 3.48 8.53 -6.64
CA SER A 96 3.16 9.08 -7.97
C SER A 96 4.39 9.71 -8.63
N VAL A 97 4.77 9.25 -9.83
CA VAL A 97 5.92 9.81 -10.58
C VAL A 97 5.51 10.99 -11.46
N ALA A 98 4.22 11.07 -11.81
CA ALA A 98 3.68 12.09 -12.71
C ALA A 98 2.46 12.74 -12.08
N ALA A 99 2.38 14.07 -12.16
CA ALA A 99 1.20 14.79 -11.70
C ALA A 99 -0.02 14.37 -12.53
N LYS A 100 -1.11 14.02 -11.86
CA LYS A 100 -2.39 13.63 -12.43
C LYS A 100 -3.41 14.70 -12.11
N ALA A 101 -4.13 15.19 -13.12
CA ALA A 101 -5.22 16.13 -12.89
C ALA A 101 -6.42 15.42 -12.23
N GLN A 102 -7.30 16.18 -11.57
CA GLN A 102 -8.45 15.60 -10.86
C GLN A 102 -9.30 14.72 -11.78
N ALA A 103 -9.50 15.10 -13.05
CA ALA A 103 -10.33 14.37 -14.00
C ALA A 103 -9.62 13.24 -14.78
N ASP A 104 -8.30 13.10 -14.65
CA ASP A 104 -7.60 11.99 -15.30
C ASP A 104 -8.00 10.66 -14.65
N THR A 105 -7.98 9.58 -15.40
CA THR A 105 -8.28 8.22 -14.91
C THR A 105 -7.03 7.34 -14.84
N ILE A 106 -5.88 7.87 -15.25
CA ILE A 106 -4.60 7.15 -15.33
C ILE A 106 -3.52 7.87 -14.53
N VAL A 107 -2.68 7.11 -13.84
CA VAL A 107 -1.50 7.62 -13.11
C VAL A 107 -0.27 6.79 -13.44
N VAL A 108 0.90 7.41 -13.30
CA VAL A 108 2.20 6.72 -13.32
C VAL A 108 2.64 6.46 -11.88
N VAL A 109 2.78 5.20 -11.51
CA VAL A 109 3.13 4.76 -10.15
C VAL A 109 4.52 4.15 -10.15
N GLN A 110 5.37 4.58 -9.22
CA GLN A 110 6.60 3.87 -8.90
C GLN A 110 6.34 2.95 -7.72
N ILE A 111 6.45 1.65 -7.98
CA ILE A 111 6.54 0.64 -6.94
C ILE A 111 8.03 0.46 -6.64
N GLU A 112 8.44 0.83 -5.45
CA GLU A 112 9.75 0.48 -4.92
C GLU A 112 9.59 -0.05 -3.50
N ASP A 113 10.65 -0.69 -2.99
CA ASP A 113 10.73 -0.99 -1.56
C ASP A 113 10.55 0.35 -0.84
N PRO A 114 9.52 0.50 0.02
CA PRO A 114 9.31 1.76 0.70
C PRO A 114 10.63 2.12 1.39
N LEU A 115 11.21 3.26 0.98
CA LEU A 115 12.34 3.82 1.72
C LEU A 115 11.94 3.80 3.20
N PRO A 116 12.84 3.42 4.13
CA PRO A 116 12.56 3.48 5.55
C PRO A 116 12.53 4.96 5.95
N VAL A 117 11.47 5.66 5.55
CA VAL A 117 10.99 6.81 6.28
C VAL A 117 10.57 6.24 7.63
N GLY A 118 10.95 6.89 8.74
CA GLY A 118 10.47 6.46 10.05
C GLY A 118 8.96 6.57 10.08
N THR A 119 8.26 5.49 9.71
CA THR A 119 6.87 5.50 9.28
C THR A 119 5.98 5.84 10.45
N VAL A 120 5.67 7.13 10.59
CA VAL A 120 4.60 7.56 11.47
C VAL A 120 3.30 7.07 10.84
N THR A 121 2.71 6.02 11.40
CA THR A 121 1.44 5.48 10.91
C THR A 121 0.31 6.36 11.44
N GLN A 122 -0.50 6.95 10.55
CA GLN A 122 -1.66 7.75 10.96
C GLN A 122 -2.60 6.89 11.81
N GLN A 123 -2.83 7.30 13.05
CA GLN A 123 -3.77 6.64 13.96
C GLN A 123 -5.17 7.23 13.79
N PRO A 124 -6.23 6.49 14.19
CA PRO A 124 -7.58 7.03 14.25
C PRO A 124 -7.64 8.36 15.00
N ALA A 125 -8.55 9.25 14.60
CA ALA A 125 -8.75 10.54 15.24
C ALA A 125 -8.85 10.41 16.77
N GLN A 126 -8.30 11.39 17.49
CA GLN A 126 -8.46 11.48 18.94
C GLN A 126 -9.76 12.22 19.22
N ASP A 127 -10.66 11.59 19.97
CA ASP A 127 -11.90 12.21 20.42
C ASP A 127 -11.61 13.33 21.43
N ASP A 128 -12.46 14.35 21.44
CA ASP A 128 -12.41 15.42 22.45
C ASP A 128 -12.68 14.83 23.84
N SER A 129 -11.85 15.20 24.81
CA SER A 129 -12.02 14.74 26.19
C SER A 129 -13.30 15.32 26.80
N THR A 130 -14.15 14.45 27.34
CA THR A 130 -15.38 14.81 28.06
C THR A 130 -15.27 14.57 29.57
N ALA A 131 -14.05 14.33 30.05
CA ALA A 131 -13.75 13.98 31.43
C ALA A 131 -14.18 15.08 32.43
N ALA A 132 -15.05 14.72 33.36
CA ALA A 132 -15.45 15.58 34.49
C ALA A 132 -14.62 15.31 35.75
N THR A 133 -13.79 14.26 35.75
CA THR A 133 -12.95 13.86 36.88
C THR A 133 -11.50 13.68 36.48
N ILE A 134 -10.59 13.74 37.47
CA ILE A 134 -9.14 13.51 37.27
C ILE A 134 -8.87 12.07 36.77
N ALA A 135 -9.69 11.10 37.18
CA ALA A 135 -9.56 9.71 36.77
C ALA A 135 -9.85 9.53 35.26
N ASP A 136 -10.88 10.20 34.77
CA ASP A 136 -11.28 10.16 33.36
C ASP A 136 -10.25 10.91 32.50
N LEU A 137 -9.74 12.05 32.96
CA LEU A 137 -8.65 12.80 32.33
C LEU A 137 -7.40 11.94 32.13
N LYS A 138 -7.04 11.14 33.14
CA LYS A 138 -5.89 10.21 33.04
C LYS A 138 -6.15 9.11 32.02
N THR A 139 -7.39 8.65 31.90
CA THR A 139 -7.78 7.60 30.95
C THR A 139 -7.66 8.13 29.51
N ASP A 140 -8.22 9.31 29.24
CA ASP A 140 -8.15 9.96 27.93
C ASP A 140 -6.70 10.26 27.52
N PHE A 141 -5.89 10.77 28.45
CA PHE A 141 -4.47 11.04 28.20
C PHE A 141 -3.69 9.76 27.87
N ASN A 142 -3.93 8.66 28.61
CA ASN A 142 -3.26 7.39 28.34
C ASN A 142 -3.71 6.79 27.00
N ALA A 143 -4.95 6.98 26.58
CA ALA A 143 -5.44 6.57 25.27
C ALA A 143 -4.71 7.31 24.14
N LEU A 144 -4.50 8.63 24.28
CA LEU A 144 -3.69 9.41 23.34
C LEU A 144 -2.25 8.90 23.30
N LEU A 145 -1.65 8.62 24.46
CA LEU A 145 -0.28 8.13 24.55
C LEU A 145 -0.11 6.77 23.86
N ALA A 146 -1.10 5.88 24.01
CA ALA A 146 -1.13 4.59 23.33
C ALA A 146 -1.20 4.75 21.81
N LYS A 147 -2.02 5.70 21.32
CA LYS A 147 -2.06 6.04 19.89
C LYS A 147 -0.70 6.55 19.41
N LEU A 148 -0.06 7.48 20.13
CA LEU A 148 1.26 8.01 19.73
C LEU A 148 2.36 6.94 19.70
N ARG A 149 2.32 5.97 20.62
CA ARG A 149 3.22 4.79 20.59
C ARG A 149 2.92 3.88 19.41
N SER A 150 1.65 3.57 19.17
CA SER A 150 1.23 2.77 18.00
C SER A 150 1.52 3.47 16.68
N ALA A 151 1.58 4.81 16.67
CA ALA A 151 1.99 5.61 15.53
C ALA A 151 3.50 5.58 15.31
N GLY A 152 4.31 5.06 16.25
CA GLY A 152 5.76 5.09 16.17
C GLY A 152 6.39 6.48 16.39
N ILE A 153 5.63 7.43 16.96
CA ILE A 153 6.09 8.80 17.22
C ILE A 153 6.92 8.87 18.51
N ILE A 154 6.57 8.06 19.51
CA ILE A 154 7.24 8.01 20.82
C ILE A 154 7.50 6.56 21.24
N GLY A 155 8.61 6.34 21.93
CA GLY A 155 8.99 5.05 22.54
C GLY A 155 8.25 4.74 23.85
#